data_AF-A0A355DCL7-F1
#
_entry.id   AF-A0A355DCL7-F1
#
_cell.length_a   1.000
_cell.length_b   1.000
_cell.length_c   1.000
_cell.angle_alpha   90.00
_cell.angle_beta   90.00
_cell.angle_gamma   90.00
#
_symmetry.space_group_name_H-M   'P 1'
#
loop_
_entity.id
_entity.type
_entity.pdbx_description
1 polymer ?
#
loop_
_entity_poly.entity_id
_entity_poly.type
_entity_poly.pdbx_seq_one_letter_code
_entity_poly.pdbx_strand_id
1 'polypeptide(L)'
;ESATDTGFEAPGPGHWQLDRSHFTGGTTPIMRWLLPEAVESAFRKQWPILGIPAETLSVGFVKGFMYTRLRPLLRPDKPSAKPPPTFLLKVASRLHPEFRRRTAAALRTLAESPAPPVIEEWRTTIRPRLVARNLAFQDPDLSDLADDALGAHLAALMTHLRWTFEEHFRLHGYDLGPIGQLLMAGNGWGIGSGDMLTALVGASPSTVEPLEALARMRAGLADAGVTPT
;
A
#
# COMPACT_ATOMS: atom_id res chain seq x y z
N GLU A 1 22.18 -24.86 12.97
CA GLU A 1 21.26 -25.21 11.86
C GLU A 1 22.09 -25.45 10.60
N SER A 2 21.81 -26.53 9.87
CA SER A 2 22.56 -26.89 8.66
C SER A 2 22.20 -25.96 7.50
N ALA A 3 23.20 -25.39 6.84
CA ALA A 3 23.08 -24.40 5.76
C ALA A 3 22.51 -24.94 4.42
N THR A 4 21.71 -26.01 4.45
CA THR A 4 21.27 -26.77 3.27
C THR A 4 19.76 -26.94 3.15
N ASP A 5 18.95 -26.28 3.98
CA ASP A 5 17.50 -26.30 3.79
C ASP A 5 17.07 -25.33 2.66
N THR A 6 17.09 -25.85 1.43
CA THR A 6 16.62 -25.16 0.23
C THR A 6 15.11 -25.32 0.01
N GLY A 7 14.37 -25.92 0.95
CA GLY A 7 12.92 -26.08 0.86
C GLY A 7 12.20 -24.74 0.70
N PHE A 8 11.19 -24.71 -0.17
CA PHE A 8 10.23 -23.61 -0.26
C PHE A 8 8.90 -24.09 0.29
N GLU A 9 8.48 -23.51 1.40
CA GLU A 9 7.14 -23.64 1.93
C GLU A 9 6.39 -22.35 1.62
N ALA A 10 5.26 -22.45 0.91
CA ALA A 10 4.43 -21.29 0.62
C ALA A 10 3.87 -20.70 1.92
N PRO A 11 3.61 -19.38 2.00
CA PRO A 11 3.06 -18.76 3.22
C PRO A 11 1.71 -19.32 3.69
N GLY A 12 1.01 -20.06 2.83
CA GLY A 12 -0.27 -20.69 3.11
C GLY A 12 -0.92 -21.22 1.83
N PRO A 13 -2.17 -21.68 1.88
CA PRO A 13 -2.90 -22.17 0.70
C PRO A 13 -3.11 -21.06 -0.34
N GLY A 14 -3.57 -21.45 -1.54
CA GLY A 14 -3.89 -20.53 -2.64
C GLY A 14 -2.71 -20.24 -3.57
N HIS A 15 -2.82 -19.16 -4.36
CA HIS A 15 -1.81 -18.78 -5.36
C HIS A 15 -1.03 -17.56 -4.89
N TRP A 16 0.22 -17.79 -4.50
CA TRP A 16 1.17 -16.76 -4.06
C TRP A 16 2.12 -16.39 -5.18
N GLN A 17 2.44 -15.10 -5.29
CA GLN A 17 3.40 -14.59 -6.26
C GLN A 17 4.49 -13.82 -5.52
N LEU A 18 5.74 -13.98 -5.95
CA LEU A 18 6.86 -13.20 -5.44
C LEU A 18 6.64 -11.73 -5.82
N ASP A 19 6.60 -10.85 -4.83
CA ASP A 19 6.45 -9.42 -5.03
C ASP A 19 7.81 -8.74 -4.88
N ARG A 20 8.36 -8.25 -6.01
CA ARG A 20 9.60 -7.49 -6.04
C ARG A 20 9.40 -6.00 -6.27
N SER A 21 8.16 -5.55 -6.45
CA SER A 21 7.88 -4.13 -6.66
C SER A 21 7.98 -3.34 -5.37
N HIS A 22 7.72 -3.98 -4.21
CA HIS A 22 7.82 -3.33 -2.89
C HIS A 22 9.16 -3.57 -2.20
N PHE A 23 9.68 -4.81 -2.26
CA PHE A 23 10.99 -5.17 -1.72
C PHE A 23 11.80 -5.94 -2.76
N THR A 24 12.92 -5.36 -3.18
CA THR A 24 13.79 -6.00 -4.18
C THR A 24 14.53 -7.23 -3.63
N GLY A 25 14.59 -7.39 -2.30
CA GLY A 25 15.26 -8.47 -1.58
C GLY A 25 14.65 -8.74 -0.20
N GLY A 26 15.49 -9.11 0.78
CA GLY A 26 15.06 -9.45 2.13
C GLY A 26 14.39 -8.29 2.87
N THR A 27 13.24 -8.56 3.48
CA THR A 27 12.39 -7.60 4.19
C THR A 27 12.74 -7.56 5.68
N THR A 28 12.82 -6.35 6.25
CA THR A 28 13.17 -6.15 7.66
C THR A 28 12.12 -6.77 8.60
N PRO A 29 12.48 -7.19 9.84
CA PRO A 29 11.52 -7.78 10.79
C PRO A 29 10.30 -6.90 11.07
N ILE A 30 10.49 -5.58 11.22
CA ILE A 30 9.40 -4.63 11.48
C ILE A 30 8.38 -4.61 10.33
N MET A 31 8.84 -4.62 9.08
CA MET A 31 7.96 -4.65 7.91
C MET A 31 7.24 -5.99 7.77
N ARG A 32 7.92 -7.10 8.09
CA ARG A 32 7.30 -8.43 8.09
C ARG A 32 6.16 -8.55 9.10
N TRP A 33 6.27 -7.86 10.22
CA TRP A 33 5.23 -7.78 11.23
C TRP A 33 4.07 -6.86 10.82
N LEU A 34 4.39 -5.70 10.23
CA LEU A 34 3.43 -4.63 9.95
C LEU A 34 2.58 -4.87 8.69
N LEU A 35 3.21 -5.31 7.59
CA LEU A 35 2.58 -5.39 6.27
C LEU A 35 1.35 -6.31 6.22
N PRO A 36 1.40 -7.56 6.71
CA PRO A 36 0.27 -8.47 6.57
C PRO A 36 -1.00 -7.94 7.21
N GLU A 37 -0.87 -7.38 8.42
CA GLU A 37 -2.01 -6.85 9.16
C GLU A 37 -2.57 -5.59 8.48
N ALA A 38 -1.71 -4.64 8.14
CA ALA A 38 -2.13 -3.35 7.59
C ALA A 38 -2.80 -3.50 6.21
N VAL A 39 -2.22 -4.29 5.30
CA VAL A 39 -2.76 -4.53 3.96
C VAL A 39 -4.10 -5.24 4.06
N GLU A 40 -4.17 -6.35 4.81
CA GLU A 40 -5.40 -7.12 4.89
C GLU A 40 -6.53 -6.33 5.57
N SER A 41 -6.23 -5.62 6.66
CA SER A 41 -7.18 -4.78 7.39
C SER A 41 -7.75 -3.68 6.49
N ALA A 42 -6.89 -2.90 5.84
CA ALA A 42 -7.31 -1.80 4.99
C ALA A 42 -8.15 -2.28 3.81
N PHE A 43 -7.67 -3.28 3.06
CA PHE A 43 -8.35 -3.73 1.85
C PHE A 43 -9.66 -4.45 2.13
N ARG A 44 -9.77 -5.23 3.21
CA ARG A 44 -11.06 -5.82 3.63
C ARG A 44 -12.13 -4.74 3.87
N LYS A 45 -11.73 -3.57 4.36
CA LYS A 45 -12.63 -2.42 4.63
C LYS A 45 -12.92 -1.63 3.35
N GLN A 46 -11.92 -1.36 2.53
CA GLN A 46 -12.04 -0.46 1.37
C GLN A 46 -12.59 -1.13 0.11
N TRP A 47 -12.21 -2.37 -0.16
CA TRP A 47 -12.61 -3.07 -1.39
C TRP A 47 -14.14 -3.23 -1.56
N PRO A 48 -14.94 -3.47 -0.50
CA PRO A 48 -16.39 -3.44 -0.62
C PRO A 48 -16.95 -2.08 -1.04
N ILE A 49 -16.38 -0.99 -0.51
CA ILE A 49 -16.80 0.40 -0.78
C ILE A 49 -16.51 0.75 -2.23
N LEU A 50 -15.33 0.38 -2.72
CA LEU A 50 -14.85 0.64 -4.08
C LEU A 50 -15.40 -0.34 -5.12
N GLY A 51 -16.07 -1.42 -4.67
CA GLY A 51 -16.63 -2.44 -5.55
C GLY A 51 -15.62 -3.41 -6.16
N ILE A 52 -14.44 -3.56 -5.55
CA ILE A 52 -13.43 -4.54 -6.00
C ILE A 52 -13.99 -5.95 -5.79
N PRO A 53 -13.99 -6.84 -6.81
CA PRO A 53 -14.61 -8.16 -6.76
C PRO A 53 -13.69 -9.22 -6.11
N ALA A 54 -13.06 -8.86 -5.00
CA ALA A 54 -12.16 -9.71 -4.22
C ALA A 54 -12.33 -9.42 -2.72
N GLU A 55 -11.90 -10.36 -1.88
CA GLU A 55 -11.97 -10.27 -0.43
C GLU A 55 -10.91 -9.30 0.12
N THR A 56 -9.64 -9.55 -0.23
CA THR A 56 -8.49 -8.72 0.17
C THR A 56 -7.22 -9.14 -0.61
N LEU A 57 -6.10 -8.47 -0.35
CA LEU A 57 -4.75 -8.92 -0.71
C LEU A 57 -4.08 -9.46 0.55
N SER A 58 -3.65 -10.72 0.52
CA SER A 58 -2.81 -11.28 1.59
C SER A 58 -1.33 -11.05 1.29
N VAL A 59 -0.57 -10.79 2.35
CA VAL A 59 0.90 -10.67 2.31
C VAL A 59 1.50 -11.74 3.20
N GLY A 60 2.54 -12.40 2.71
CA GLY A 60 3.29 -13.42 3.43
C GLY A 60 4.77 -13.31 3.12
N PHE A 61 5.62 -13.92 3.95
CA PHE A 61 7.06 -13.86 3.79
C PHE A 61 7.67 -15.26 3.85
N VAL A 62 8.52 -15.57 2.87
CA VAL A 62 9.32 -16.81 2.87
C VAL A 62 10.78 -16.42 2.81
N LYS A 63 11.57 -16.80 3.82
CA LYS A 63 13.01 -16.46 3.91
C LYS A 63 13.29 -14.96 3.74
N GLY A 64 12.38 -14.12 4.24
CA GLY A 64 12.46 -12.65 4.15
C GLY A 64 11.95 -12.04 2.84
N PHE A 65 11.64 -12.83 1.81
CA PHE A 65 11.07 -12.31 0.56
C PHE A 65 9.55 -12.17 0.67
N MET A 66 9.02 -11.06 0.16
CA MET A 66 7.60 -10.76 0.16
C MET A 66 6.87 -11.55 -0.93
N TYR A 67 5.76 -12.15 -0.55
CA TYR A 67 4.81 -12.78 -1.46
C TYR A 67 3.44 -12.17 -1.26
N THR A 68 2.71 -11.94 -2.34
CA THR A 68 1.33 -11.46 -2.31
C THR A 68 0.39 -12.46 -2.93
N ARG A 69 -0.87 -12.41 -2.48
CA ARG A 69 -1.95 -13.26 -2.96
C ARG A 69 -3.24 -12.48 -2.99
N LEU A 70 -3.83 -12.32 -4.17
CA LEU A 70 -5.20 -11.85 -4.30
C LEU A 70 -6.16 -12.91 -3.76
N ARG A 71 -7.01 -12.56 -2.79
CA ARG A 71 -8.03 -13.46 -2.24
C ARG A 71 -9.37 -13.25 -2.96
N PRO A 72 -9.82 -14.20 -3.81
CA PRO A 72 -11.11 -14.08 -4.47
C PRO A 72 -12.26 -14.23 -3.47
N LEU A 73 -13.43 -13.69 -3.81
CA LEU A 73 -14.65 -13.77 -2.97
C LEU A 73 -15.14 -15.22 -2.76
N LEU A 74 -14.79 -16.13 -3.65
CA LEU A 74 -15.21 -17.53 -3.61
C LEU A 74 -14.00 -18.45 -3.56
N ARG A 75 -14.05 -19.40 -2.63
CA ARG A 75 -13.05 -20.47 -2.47
C ARG A 75 -11.61 -19.95 -2.46
N PRO A 76 -11.27 -18.93 -1.64
CA PRO A 76 -9.95 -18.30 -1.68
C PRO A 76 -8.82 -19.32 -1.58
N ASP A 77 -8.93 -20.30 -0.68
CA ASP A 77 -7.86 -21.26 -0.38
C ASP A 77 -7.79 -22.47 -1.32
N LYS A 78 -8.64 -22.52 -2.35
CA LYS A 78 -8.64 -23.62 -3.32
C LYS A 78 -8.12 -23.08 -4.67
N PRO A 79 -6.80 -23.09 -4.91
CA PRO A 79 -6.24 -22.58 -6.15
C PRO A 79 -6.86 -23.35 -7.33
N SER A 80 -7.44 -22.61 -8.28
CA SER A 80 -7.89 -23.19 -9.54
C SER A 80 -6.80 -22.96 -10.59
N ALA A 81 -6.26 -24.04 -11.15
CA ALA A 81 -5.26 -23.95 -12.23
C ALA A 81 -5.84 -23.35 -13.53
N LYS A 82 -7.17 -23.27 -13.64
CA LYS A 82 -7.87 -22.68 -14.78
C LYS A 82 -8.76 -21.54 -14.30
N PRO A 83 -8.78 -20.38 -14.98
CA PRO A 83 -9.79 -19.38 -14.71
C PRO A 83 -11.17 -20.00 -14.95
N PRO A 84 -12.17 -19.71 -14.10
CA PRO A 84 -13.52 -20.19 -14.33
C PRO A 84 -14.01 -19.70 -15.71
N PRO A 85 -14.70 -20.55 -16.49
CA PRO A 85 -15.30 -20.18 -17.76
C PRO A 85 -16.08 -18.85 -17.66
N THR A 86 -15.95 -17.98 -18.67
CA THR A 86 -16.54 -16.63 -18.65
C THR A 86 -18.05 -16.64 -18.40
N PHE A 87 -18.77 -17.66 -18.88
CA PHE A 87 -20.21 -17.78 -18.62
C PHE A 87 -20.51 -18.00 -17.13
N LEU A 88 -19.71 -18.79 -16.42
CA LEU A 88 -19.84 -18.99 -14.96
C LEU A 88 -19.52 -17.71 -14.20
N LEU A 89 -18.51 -16.96 -14.63
CA LEU A 89 -18.22 -15.64 -14.06
C LEU A 89 -19.39 -14.67 -14.26
N LYS A 90 -20.02 -14.65 -15.44
CA LYS A 90 -21.23 -13.84 -15.72
C LYS A 90 -22.41 -14.25 -14.86
N VAL A 91 -22.62 -15.56 -14.66
CA VAL A 91 -23.70 -16.07 -13.78
C VAL A 91 -23.42 -15.70 -12.32
N ALA A 92 -22.20 -15.95 -11.84
CA ALA A 92 -21.80 -15.61 -10.48
C ALA A 92 -21.91 -14.11 -10.22
N SER A 93 -21.49 -13.25 -11.16
CA SER A 93 -21.57 -11.81 -10.98
C SER A 93 -23.01 -11.28 -10.91
N ARG A 94 -23.95 -11.95 -11.60
CA ARG A 94 -25.37 -11.56 -11.66
C ARG A 94 -26.23 -12.17 -10.55
N LEU A 95 -25.88 -13.35 -10.04
CA LEU A 95 -26.70 -14.07 -9.07
C LEU A 95 -26.15 -14.00 -7.64
N HIS A 96 -24.83 -14.00 -7.47
CA HIS A 96 -24.23 -14.01 -6.14
C HIS A 96 -24.41 -12.65 -5.45
N PRO A 97 -25.04 -12.59 -4.26
CA PRO A 97 -25.37 -11.32 -3.60
C PRO A 97 -24.17 -10.40 -3.42
N GLU A 98 -23.04 -10.96 -3.01
CA GLU A 98 -21.83 -10.15 -2.80
C GLU A 98 -21.28 -9.57 -4.11
N PHE A 99 -21.26 -10.35 -5.21
CA PHE A 99 -20.81 -9.81 -6.49
C PHE A 99 -21.75 -8.72 -7.02
N ARG A 100 -23.07 -8.85 -6.80
CA ARG A 100 -24.04 -7.79 -7.15
C ARG A 100 -23.77 -6.52 -6.34
N ARG A 101 -23.52 -6.65 -5.04
CA ARG A 101 -23.15 -5.52 -4.17
C ARG A 101 -21.87 -4.85 -4.64
N ARG A 102 -20.82 -5.62 -4.94
CA ARG A 102 -19.55 -5.10 -5.49
C ARG A 102 -19.76 -4.41 -6.84
N THR A 103 -20.54 -5.00 -7.73
CA THR A 103 -20.86 -4.38 -9.04
C THR A 103 -21.58 -3.05 -8.87
N ALA A 104 -22.59 -2.97 -7.99
CA ALA A 104 -23.29 -1.72 -7.71
C ALA A 104 -22.36 -0.66 -7.10
N ALA A 105 -21.46 -1.05 -6.19
CA ALA A 105 -20.46 -0.17 -5.61
C ALA A 105 -19.43 0.32 -6.65
N ALA A 106 -18.98 -0.54 -7.55
CA ALA A 106 -18.06 -0.19 -8.64
C ALA A 106 -18.71 0.79 -9.61
N LEU A 107 -19.98 0.58 -9.98
CA LEU A 107 -20.73 1.51 -10.82
C LEU A 107 -20.84 2.90 -10.19
N ARG A 108 -21.17 2.99 -8.90
CA ARG A 108 -21.17 4.27 -8.16
C ARG A 108 -19.78 4.90 -8.11
N THR A 109 -18.76 4.11 -7.79
CA THR A 109 -17.36 4.58 -7.72
C THR A 109 -16.90 5.17 -9.05
N LEU A 110 -17.25 4.54 -10.17
CA LEU A 110 -16.91 5.04 -11.51
C LEU A 110 -17.71 6.30 -11.89
N ALA A 111 -18.97 6.39 -11.46
CA ALA A 111 -19.84 7.53 -11.78
C ALA A 111 -19.52 8.77 -10.94
N GLU A 112 -19.23 8.59 -9.65
CA GLU A 112 -19.16 9.68 -8.68
C GLU A 112 -17.73 9.99 -8.22
N SER A 113 -16.81 9.02 -8.32
CA SER A 113 -15.44 9.06 -7.77
C SER A 113 -15.36 9.45 -6.28
N PRO A 114 -14.95 8.54 -5.39
CA PRO A 114 -14.84 8.86 -3.96
C PRO A 114 -13.52 9.57 -3.60
N ALA A 115 -12.62 9.80 -4.55
CA ALA A 115 -11.29 10.32 -4.29
C ALA A 115 -11.24 11.80 -3.84
N PRO A 116 -11.98 12.75 -4.45
CA PRO A 116 -11.90 14.17 -4.09
C PRO A 116 -12.11 14.47 -2.59
N PRO A 117 -13.16 13.97 -1.90
CA PRO A 117 -13.33 14.23 -0.48
C PRO A 117 -12.21 13.61 0.38
N VAL A 118 -11.67 12.46 -0.02
CA VAL A 118 -10.54 11.82 0.70
C VAL A 118 -9.25 12.62 0.53
N ILE A 119 -9.02 13.19 -0.65
CA ILE A 119 -7.88 14.08 -0.90
C ILE A 119 -7.98 15.33 -0.04
N GLU A 120 -9.18 15.90 0.11
CA GLU A 120 -9.41 17.05 0.96
C GLU A 120 -9.21 16.74 2.45
N GLU A 121 -9.75 15.61 2.92
CA GLU A 121 -9.51 15.09 4.27
C GLU A 121 -8.01 14.87 4.54
N TRP A 122 -7.29 14.31 3.56
CA TRP A 122 -5.85 14.12 3.64
C TRP A 122 -5.11 15.43 3.86
N ARG A 123 -5.42 16.46 3.06
CA ARG A 123 -4.74 17.76 3.10
C ARG A 123 -5.06 18.53 4.37
N THR A 124 -6.32 18.55 4.78
CA THR A 124 -6.80 19.41 5.88
C THR A 124 -6.65 18.77 7.25
N THR A 125 -6.74 17.44 7.35
CA THR A 125 -6.89 16.75 8.62
C THR A 125 -5.82 15.69 8.85
N ILE A 126 -5.70 14.71 7.95
CA ILE A 126 -4.86 13.53 8.20
C ILE A 126 -3.38 13.88 8.17
N ARG A 127 -2.90 14.54 7.10
CA ARG A 127 -1.48 14.90 6.97
C ARG A 127 -1.00 15.85 8.08
N PRO A 128 -1.69 16.96 8.40
CA PRO A 128 -1.26 17.83 9.49
C PRO A 128 -1.19 17.10 10.84
N ARG A 129 -2.18 16.25 11.14
CA ARG A 129 -2.21 15.45 12.37
C ARG A 129 -1.06 14.44 12.42
N LEU A 130 -0.75 13.78 11.30
CA LEU A 130 0.39 12.86 11.18
C LEU A 130 1.72 13.56 11.45
N VAL A 131 1.95 14.70 10.80
CA VAL A 131 3.17 15.48 10.97
C VAL A 131 3.33 15.93 12.42
N ALA A 132 2.29 16.53 13.00
CA ALA A 132 2.32 16.97 14.39
C ALA A 132 2.61 15.81 15.36
N ARG A 133 1.99 14.65 15.14
CA ARG A 133 2.22 13.48 16.00
C ARG A 133 3.62 12.90 15.85
N ASN A 134 4.14 12.83 14.63
CA ASN A 134 5.51 12.37 14.36
C ASN A 134 6.56 13.31 14.98
N LEU A 135 6.34 14.62 14.94
CA LEU A 135 7.21 15.60 15.60
C LEU A 135 7.14 15.46 17.13
N ALA A 136 5.95 15.26 17.70
CA ALA A 136 5.80 15.04 19.14
C ALA A 136 6.51 13.77 19.63
N PHE A 137 6.67 12.74 18.80
CA PHE A 137 7.49 11.57 19.13
C PHE A 137 9.00 11.86 19.09
N GLN A 138 9.44 12.92 18.43
CA GLN A 138 10.85 13.32 18.34
C GLN A 138 11.24 14.39 19.37
N ASP A 139 10.26 14.95 20.08
CA ASP A 139 10.46 16.06 21.02
C ASP A 139 11.23 15.67 22.30
N PRO A 140 10.98 14.51 22.95
CA PRO A 140 11.73 14.12 24.14
C PRO A 140 13.17 13.67 23.82
N ASP A 141 14.13 14.02 24.68
CA ASP A 141 15.45 13.39 24.67
C ASP A 141 15.33 11.96 25.19
N LEU A 142 15.52 10.98 24.30
CA LEU A 142 15.37 9.57 24.64
C LEU A 142 16.44 9.07 25.62
N SER A 143 17.58 9.76 25.73
CA SER A 143 18.65 9.39 26.68
C SER A 143 18.33 9.80 28.13
N ASP A 144 17.41 10.73 28.32
CA ASP A 144 16.97 11.20 29.63
C ASP A 144 15.75 10.41 30.18
N LEU A 145 15.15 9.54 29.36
CA LEU A 145 14.00 8.75 29.78
C LEU A 145 14.42 7.56 30.65
N ALA A 146 13.72 7.37 31.77
CA ALA A 146 13.78 6.12 32.52
C ALA A 146 13.24 4.95 31.67
N ASP A 147 13.67 3.72 31.97
CA ASP A 147 13.35 2.53 31.18
C ASP A 147 11.84 2.29 30.99
N ASP A 148 11.04 2.58 32.01
CA ASP A 148 9.57 2.47 31.95
C ASP A 148 8.95 3.51 31.02
N ALA A 149 9.42 4.75 31.09
CA ALA A 149 9.02 5.84 30.21
C ALA A 149 9.45 5.59 28.76
N LEU A 150 10.66 5.07 28.53
CA LEU A 150 11.14 4.67 27.22
C LEU A 150 10.31 3.52 26.64
N GLY A 151 9.99 2.51 27.46
CA GLY A 151 9.11 1.41 27.07
C GLY A 151 7.72 1.90 26.65
N ALA A 152 7.12 2.80 27.41
CA ALA A 152 5.84 3.42 27.08
C ALA A 152 5.90 4.26 25.79
N HIS A 153 7.00 5.01 25.59
CA HIS A 153 7.23 5.79 24.38
C HIS A 153 7.27 4.89 23.14
N LEU A 154 8.06 3.81 23.18
CA LEU A 154 8.16 2.85 22.08
C LEU A 154 6.82 2.15 21.81
N ALA A 155 6.09 1.75 22.84
CA ALA A 155 4.76 1.15 22.67
C ALA A 155 3.76 2.11 21.98
N ALA A 156 3.79 3.39 22.35
CA ALA A 156 2.99 4.43 21.72
C ALA A 156 3.40 4.66 20.24
N LEU A 157 4.70 4.65 19.95
CA LEU A 157 5.24 4.75 18.59
C LEU A 157 4.77 3.55 17.73
N MET A 158 4.88 2.33 18.26
CA MET A 158 4.47 1.10 17.56
C MET A 158 2.96 1.08 17.28
N THR A 159 2.14 1.59 18.22
CA THR A 159 0.70 1.76 18.02
C THR A 159 0.41 2.79 16.93
N HIS A 160 1.12 3.93 16.96
CA HIS A 160 1.00 4.94 15.92
C HIS A 160 1.37 4.38 14.55
N LEU A 161 2.50 3.67 14.46
CA LEU A 161 2.99 3.05 13.23
C LEU A 161 1.95 2.11 12.61
N ARG A 162 1.34 1.20 13.40
CA ARG A 162 0.25 0.32 12.93
C ARG A 162 -0.89 1.10 12.28
N TRP A 163 -1.36 2.14 12.97
CA TRP A 163 -2.44 2.96 12.44
C TRP A 163 -2.03 3.70 11.16
N THR A 164 -0.86 4.34 11.15
CA THR A 164 -0.38 5.09 9.97
C THR A 164 -0.19 4.20 8.74
N PHE A 165 0.22 2.95 8.95
CA PHE A 165 0.46 2.00 7.86
C PHE A 165 -0.83 1.44 7.30
N GLU A 166 -1.83 1.16 8.15
CA GLU A 166 -3.17 0.84 7.68
C GLU A 166 -3.77 2.03 6.90
N GLU A 167 -3.58 3.26 7.39
CA GLU A 167 -4.04 4.48 6.72
C GLU A 167 -3.39 4.67 5.35
N HIS A 168 -2.09 4.33 5.20
CA HIS A 168 -1.42 4.31 3.91
C HIS A 168 -2.14 3.38 2.90
N PHE A 169 -2.47 2.14 3.30
CA PHE A 169 -3.20 1.22 2.43
C PHE A 169 -4.67 1.60 2.22
N ARG A 170 -5.28 2.29 3.20
CA ARG A 170 -6.61 2.89 3.01
C ARG A 170 -6.56 3.91 1.86
N LEU A 171 -5.57 4.80 1.87
CA LEU A 171 -5.39 5.83 0.85
C LEU A 171 -5.05 5.25 -0.53
N HIS A 172 -4.37 4.09 -0.59
CA HIS A 172 -4.20 3.35 -1.85
C HIS A 172 -5.52 2.87 -2.49
N GLY A 173 -6.61 2.82 -1.72
CA GLY A 173 -7.95 2.62 -2.29
C GLY A 173 -8.40 3.75 -3.23
N TYR A 174 -7.80 4.94 -3.11
CA TYR A 174 -8.28 6.16 -3.76
C TYR A 174 -7.32 6.74 -4.80
N ASP A 175 -6.09 6.23 -4.93
CA ASP A 175 -5.14 6.62 -5.97
C ASP A 175 -5.14 5.65 -7.18
N LEU A 176 -5.27 4.34 -6.94
CA LEU A 176 -5.21 3.31 -7.99
C LEU A 176 -6.37 3.42 -8.99
N GLY A 177 -7.57 3.78 -8.53
CA GLY A 177 -8.74 3.98 -9.38
C GLY A 177 -8.52 5.08 -10.43
N PRO A 178 -8.20 6.32 -10.00
CA PRO A 178 -7.85 7.41 -10.91
C PRO A 178 -6.68 7.10 -11.85
N ILE A 179 -5.62 6.43 -11.36
CA ILE A 179 -4.51 5.99 -12.21
C ILE A 179 -5.02 5.03 -13.29
N GLY A 180 -5.82 4.04 -12.92
CA GLY A 180 -6.43 3.10 -13.87
C GLY A 180 -7.29 3.81 -14.93
N GLN A 181 -8.10 4.80 -14.52
CA GLN A 181 -8.90 5.60 -15.46
C GLN A 181 -8.03 6.39 -16.44
N LEU A 182 -6.93 7.00 -15.96
CA LEU A 182 -5.97 7.70 -16.80
C LEU A 182 -5.32 6.76 -17.83
N LEU A 183 -4.93 5.56 -17.42
CA LEU A 183 -4.35 4.56 -18.34
C LEU A 183 -5.35 4.12 -19.41
N MET A 184 -6.63 3.96 -19.04
CA MET A 184 -7.69 3.63 -19.99
C MET A 184 -7.98 4.78 -20.97
N ALA A 185 -8.01 6.03 -20.48
CA ALA A 185 -8.18 7.21 -21.31
C ALA A 185 -7.00 7.38 -22.28
N GLY A 186 -5.77 7.18 -21.78
CA GLY A 186 -4.53 7.20 -22.57
C GLY A 186 -4.57 6.21 -23.74
N ASN A 187 -5.01 4.98 -23.48
CA ASN A 187 -5.18 3.98 -24.54
C ASN A 187 -6.20 4.45 -25.59
N GLY A 188 -7.27 5.14 -25.18
CA GLY A 188 -8.23 5.76 -26.09
C GLY A 188 -7.65 6.91 -26.94
N TRP A 189 -6.59 7.56 -26.46
CA TRP A 189 -5.82 8.58 -27.19
C TRP A 189 -4.69 7.98 -28.05
N GLY A 190 -4.49 6.66 -28.03
CA GLY A 190 -3.38 6.00 -28.71
C GLY A 190 -2.04 6.08 -27.96
N ILE A 191 -2.05 6.46 -26.67
CA ILE A 191 -0.87 6.49 -25.80
C ILE A 191 -0.86 5.21 -24.97
N GLY A 192 0.17 4.38 -25.13
CA GLY A 192 0.27 3.14 -24.37
C GLY A 192 0.38 3.39 -22.86
N SER A 193 -0.15 2.48 -22.05
CA SER A 193 -0.11 2.60 -20.58
C SER A 193 1.30 2.78 -20.01
N GLY A 194 2.32 2.16 -20.62
CA GLY A 194 3.73 2.33 -20.21
C GLY A 194 4.24 3.76 -20.44
N ASP A 195 3.92 4.35 -21.59
CA ASP A 195 4.29 5.73 -21.91
C ASP A 195 3.56 6.72 -21.01
N MET A 196 2.28 6.46 -20.73
CA MET A 196 1.48 7.27 -19.82
C MET A 196 2.06 7.28 -18.40
N LEU A 197 2.45 6.12 -17.85
CA LEU A 197 3.11 6.04 -16.54
C LEU A 197 4.47 6.73 -16.55
N THR A 198 5.25 6.54 -17.62
CA THR A 198 6.57 7.15 -17.77
C THR A 198 6.47 8.67 -17.76
N ALA A 199 5.45 9.24 -18.40
CA ALA A 199 5.20 10.69 -18.42
C ALA A 199 4.89 11.27 -17.02
N LEU A 200 4.43 10.45 -16.07
CA LEU A 200 4.16 10.86 -14.69
C LEU A 200 5.38 10.77 -13.77
N VAL A 201 6.46 10.13 -14.21
CA VAL A 201 7.68 9.96 -13.41
C VAL A 201 8.23 11.35 -13.05
N GLY A 202 8.40 11.61 -11.75
CA GLY A 202 8.90 12.89 -11.24
C GLY A 202 7.89 14.05 -11.29
N ALA A 203 6.64 13.82 -11.71
CA ALA A 203 5.63 14.87 -11.77
C ALA A 203 5.02 15.22 -10.39
N SER A 204 5.22 14.37 -9.37
CA SER A 204 4.67 14.61 -8.03
C SER A 204 5.55 15.61 -7.26
N PRO A 205 4.99 16.73 -6.78
CA PRO A 205 5.70 17.66 -5.89
C PRO A 205 6.30 16.95 -4.66
N SER A 206 5.62 15.92 -4.14
CA SER A 206 6.08 15.14 -2.99
C SER A 206 7.33 14.29 -3.28
N THR A 207 7.57 13.94 -4.54
CA THR A 207 8.78 13.22 -4.97
C THR A 207 9.92 14.16 -5.40
N VAL A 208 9.59 15.42 -5.73
CA VAL A 208 10.55 16.46 -6.11
C VAL A 208 11.06 17.22 -4.88
N GLU A 209 10.20 17.51 -3.92
CA GLU A 209 10.50 18.27 -2.71
C GLU A 209 11.71 17.72 -1.92
N PRO A 210 11.92 16.39 -1.75
CA PRO A 210 13.13 15.86 -1.14
C PRO A 210 14.40 16.15 -1.95
N LEU A 211 14.34 16.07 -3.28
CA LEU A 211 15.47 16.41 -4.15
C LEU A 211 15.81 17.91 -4.05
N GLU A 212 14.79 18.77 -4.01
CA GLU A 212 14.99 20.20 -3.79
C GLU A 212 15.56 20.49 -2.41
N ALA A 213 15.10 19.79 -1.36
CA ALA A 213 15.64 19.92 -0.02
C ALA A 213 17.13 19.52 0.03
N LEU A 214 17.50 18.40 -0.59
CA LEU A 214 18.89 17.97 -0.72
C LEU A 214 19.72 18.98 -1.52
N ALA A 215 19.16 19.56 -2.58
CA ALA A 215 19.83 20.61 -3.34
C ALA A 215 20.08 21.88 -2.49
N ARG A 216 19.11 22.28 -1.66
CA ARG A 216 19.27 23.39 -0.70
C ARG A 216 20.32 23.08 0.36
N MET A 217 20.34 21.87 0.91
CA MET A 217 21.38 21.43 1.87
C MET A 217 22.76 21.47 1.23
N ARG A 218 22.90 20.94 0.02
CA ARG A 218 24.16 20.97 -0.74
C ARG A 218 24.65 22.40 -0.97
N ALA A 219 23.76 23.32 -1.36
CA ALA A 219 24.12 24.72 -1.56
C ALA A 219 24.61 25.37 -0.25
N GLY A 220 23.90 25.15 0.86
CA GLY A 220 24.32 25.67 2.17
C GLY A 220 25.66 25.11 2.65
N LEU A 221 25.96 23.83 2.37
CA LEU A 221 27.25 23.23 2.68
C LEU A 221 28.38 23.83 1.82
N ALA A 222 28.12 24.08 0.54
CA ALA A 222 29.08 24.74 -0.35
C ALA A 222 29.37 26.18 0.08
N ASP A 223 28.34 26.95 0.44
CA ASP A 223 28.48 28.33 0.96
C ASP A 223 29.27 28.36 2.29
N ALA A 224 29.11 27.32 3.11
CA ALA A 224 29.87 27.14 4.35
C ALA A 224 31.30 26.59 4.15
N GLY A 225 31.71 26.28 2.91
CA GLY A 225 33.00 25.68 2.59
C GLY A 225 33.17 24.25 3.12
N VAL A 226 32.07 23.55 3.45
CA VAL A 226 32.08 22.18 3.97
C VAL A 226 31.96 21.19 2.81
N THR A 227 32.94 20.30 2.68
CA THR A 227 32.86 19.16 1.74
C THR A 227 32.44 17.92 2.51
N PRO A 228 31.25 17.32 2.23
CA PRO A 228 30.84 16.08 2.86
C PRO A 228 31.81 14.95 2.49
N THR A 229 32.33 14.25 3.49
CA THR A 229 33.11 13.01 3.33
C THR A 229 32.22 11.79 3.24
#